data_AF-A0A7G1G2Q2-F1
#
_entry.id   AF-A0A7G1G2Q2-F1
#
_cell.length_a   1.000
_cell.length_b   1.000
_cell.length_c   1.000
_cell.angle_alpha   90.00
_cell.angle_beta   90.00
_cell.angle_gamma   90.00
#
_symmetry.space_group_name_H-M   'P 1'
#
loop_
_entity.id
_entity.type
_entity.pdbx_description
1 polymer ?
#
loop_
_entity_poly.entity_id
_entity_poly.type
_entity_poly.pdbx_seq_one_letter_code
_entity_poly.pdbx_strand_id
1 'polypeptide(L)'
;MIFFVTLLVLSTSLYIVFANSKVQYMEIEKTPVLSFEGKINIQPYENRLKTIKNMSEFFYGLIDYNLFVGNIDYNFDKNIISIEPLIKDLYYDLKSLVISIDKNYKEEKKDIELYGLKLPYYQIKTKNFYIKLTPKILISDLSKINHNDLNYLRTRYFIFSEEDYKPYDFNKNFLNGLKDYGGVVLDEKLISKPAVAPLLDTLKGMGITVEKNLKIIRFKGE
;
A
#
# COMPACT_ATOMS: atom_id res chain seq x y z
N MET A 1 65.16 29.61 -38.50
CA MET A 1 65.87 28.38 -38.92
C MET A 1 66.12 27.43 -37.74
N ILE A 2 66.75 27.89 -36.66
CA ILE A 2 67.05 27.08 -35.45
C ILE A 2 65.80 26.40 -34.88
N PHE A 3 64.67 27.12 -34.79
CA PHE A 3 63.40 26.58 -34.30
C PHE A 3 62.85 25.41 -35.13
N PHE A 4 63.11 25.42 -36.44
CA PHE A 4 62.66 24.38 -37.36
C PHE A 4 63.52 23.12 -37.21
N VAL A 5 64.83 23.31 -37.02
CA VAL A 5 65.78 22.22 -36.77
C VAL A 5 65.46 21.54 -35.44
N THR A 6 65.15 22.31 -34.39
CA THR A 6 64.76 21.74 -33.08
C THR A 6 63.46 20.94 -33.15
N LEU A 7 62.45 21.42 -33.88
CA LEU A 7 61.19 20.70 -34.08
C LEU A 7 61.40 19.38 -34.82
N LEU A 8 62.26 19.39 -35.84
CA LEU A 8 62.54 18.20 -36.66
C LEU A 8 63.31 17.15 -35.86
N VAL A 9 64.28 17.55 -35.05
CA VAL A 9 65.00 16.63 -34.14
C VAL A 9 64.05 16.03 -33.10
N LEU A 10 63.14 16.84 -32.55
CA LEU A 10 62.16 16.38 -31.55
C LEU A 10 61.15 15.40 -32.16
N SER A 11 60.64 15.66 -33.37
CA SER A 11 59.69 14.77 -34.04
C SER A 11 60.35 13.44 -34.42
N THR A 12 61.60 13.48 -34.88
CA THR A 12 62.33 12.28 -35.30
C THR A 12 62.70 11.41 -34.11
N SER A 13 63.09 12.03 -32.99
CA SER A 13 63.36 11.30 -31.74
C SER A 13 62.09 10.67 -31.17
N LEU A 14 60.97 11.38 -31.12
CA LEU A 14 59.67 10.81 -30.73
C LEU A 14 59.27 9.63 -31.62
N TYR A 15 59.43 9.77 -32.94
CA TYR A 15 59.13 8.68 -33.87
C TYR A 15 59.98 7.43 -33.58
N ILE A 16 61.29 7.57 -33.34
CA ILE A 16 62.17 6.44 -33.04
C ILE A 16 61.80 5.78 -31.70
N VAL A 17 61.47 6.58 -30.67
CA VAL A 17 61.10 6.04 -29.35
C VAL A 17 59.79 5.26 -29.42
N PHE A 18 58.79 5.76 -30.15
CA PHE A 18 57.46 5.16 -30.20
C PHE A 18 57.25 4.16 -31.36
N ALA A 19 58.10 4.15 -32.39
CA ALA A 19 58.02 3.16 -33.47
C ALA A 19 58.35 1.74 -32.99
N ASN A 20 59.16 1.60 -31.93
CA ASN A 20 59.56 0.32 -31.36
C ASN A 20 58.77 -0.09 -30.11
N SER A 21 57.80 0.70 -29.65
CA SER A 21 56.88 0.23 -28.61
C SER A 21 55.96 -0.80 -29.22
N LYS A 22 56.32 -2.08 -29.09
CA LYS A 22 55.41 -3.19 -29.37
C LYS A 22 54.12 -2.92 -28.64
N VAL A 23 53.03 -2.73 -29.40
CA VAL A 23 51.67 -2.80 -28.86
C VAL A 23 51.54 -4.19 -28.27
N GLN A 24 51.66 -4.30 -26.94
CA GLN A 24 51.26 -5.51 -26.24
C GLN A 24 49.75 -5.58 -26.40
N TYR A 25 49.31 -6.41 -27.34
CA TYR A 25 47.93 -6.88 -27.36
C TYR A 25 47.75 -7.66 -26.05
N MET A 26 47.14 -7.02 -25.05
CA MET A 26 46.48 -7.78 -24.00
C MET A 26 45.32 -8.49 -24.68
N GLU A 27 45.46 -9.79 -24.93
CA GLU A 27 44.30 -10.65 -25.16
C GLU A 27 43.47 -10.60 -23.88
N ILE A 28 42.49 -9.72 -23.85
CA ILE A 28 41.39 -9.81 -22.89
C ILE A 28 40.67 -11.10 -23.30
N GLU A 29 40.86 -12.17 -22.52
CA GLU A 29 40.02 -13.37 -22.63
C GLU A 29 38.57 -12.89 -22.66
N LYS A 30 37.88 -13.16 -23.77
CA LYS A 30 36.46 -12.82 -23.89
C LYS A 30 35.75 -13.46 -22.71
N THR A 31 35.01 -12.66 -21.95
CA THR A 31 34.14 -13.15 -20.88
C THR A 31 33.39 -14.38 -21.39
N PRO A 32 33.45 -15.53 -20.70
CA PRO A 32 32.88 -16.76 -21.23
C PRO A 32 31.41 -16.53 -21.55
N VAL A 33 31.06 -16.66 -22.83
CA VAL A 33 29.67 -16.61 -23.28
C VAL A 33 29.06 -17.93 -22.83
N LEU A 34 28.33 -17.88 -21.71
CA LEU A 34 27.54 -19.00 -21.23
C LEU A 34 26.40 -19.25 -22.25
N SER A 35 26.64 -20.10 -23.23
CA SER A 35 25.59 -20.64 -24.10
C SER A 35 24.85 -21.72 -23.32
N PHE A 36 23.72 -21.35 -22.72
CA PHE A 36 22.81 -22.34 -22.14
C PHE A 36 22.16 -23.15 -23.27
N GLU A 37 22.53 -24.41 -23.40
CA GLU A 37 21.82 -25.37 -24.25
C GLU A 37 20.51 -25.78 -23.56
N GLY A 38 19.47 -25.00 -23.81
CA GLY A 38 18.11 -25.30 -23.37
C GLY A 38 17.22 -24.07 -23.49
N LYS A 39 15.97 -24.26 -23.95
CA LYS A 39 14.94 -23.22 -23.79
C LYS A 39 14.65 -23.09 -22.30
N ILE A 40 15.39 -22.23 -21.61
CA ILE A 40 15.07 -21.86 -20.23
C ILE A 40 13.68 -21.23 -20.29
N ASN A 41 12.71 -21.90 -19.65
CA ASN A 41 11.40 -21.31 -19.46
C ASN A 41 11.54 -20.15 -18.47
N ILE A 42 11.81 -18.95 -18.99
CA ILE A 42 11.99 -17.70 -18.23
C ILE A 42 10.67 -17.15 -17.69
N GLN A 43 9.54 -17.64 -18.19
CA GLN A 43 8.21 -17.14 -17.88
C GLN A 43 7.85 -17.15 -16.38
N PRO A 44 8.28 -18.12 -15.55
CA PRO A 44 8.10 -18.08 -14.10
C PRO A 44 8.88 -16.92 -13.45
N TYR A 45 10.09 -16.63 -13.93
CA TYR A 45 10.94 -15.55 -13.42
C TYR A 45 10.40 -14.18 -13.84
N GLU A 46 9.97 -14.02 -15.09
CA GLU A 46 9.28 -12.81 -15.56
C GLU A 46 7.99 -12.53 -14.76
N ASN A 47 7.19 -13.57 -14.50
CA ASN A 47 5.98 -13.44 -13.68
C ASN A 47 6.28 -13.01 -12.24
N ARG A 48 7.38 -13.49 -11.65
CA ARG A 48 7.84 -13.08 -10.32
C ARG A 48 8.32 -11.64 -10.34
N LEU A 49 9.13 -11.25 -11.32
CA LEU A 49 9.61 -9.87 -11.47
C LEU A 49 8.46 -8.87 -11.66
N LYS A 50 7.47 -9.22 -12.50
CA LYS A 50 6.26 -8.40 -12.68
C LYS A 50 5.47 -8.26 -11.38
N THR A 51 5.35 -9.34 -10.62
CA THR A 51 4.67 -9.34 -9.31
C THR A 51 5.39 -8.43 -8.32
N ILE A 52 6.72 -8.52 -8.22
CA ILE A 52 7.54 -7.67 -7.34
C ILE A 52 7.38 -6.19 -7.73
N LYS A 53 7.45 -5.88 -9.03
CA LYS A 53 7.25 -4.52 -9.54
C LYS A 53 5.86 -3.98 -9.14
N ASN A 54 4.81 -4.74 -9.39
CA ASN A 54 3.44 -4.36 -9.04
C ASN A 54 3.30 -4.06 -7.55
N MET A 55 3.87 -4.91 -6.68
CA MET A 55 3.85 -4.70 -5.23
C MET A 55 4.62 -3.44 -4.83
N SER A 56 5.79 -3.21 -5.43
CA SER A 56 6.59 -2.02 -5.16
C SER A 56 5.85 -0.73 -5.54
N GLU A 57 5.23 -0.69 -6.73
CA GLU A 57 4.41 0.45 -7.17
C GLU A 57 3.22 0.67 -6.22
N PHE A 58 2.62 -0.43 -5.75
CA PHE A 58 1.52 -0.38 -4.81
C PHE A 58 1.90 0.23 -3.46
N PHE A 59 2.99 -0.26 -2.86
CA PHE A 59 3.47 0.28 -1.59
C PHE A 59 3.95 1.72 -1.72
N TYR A 60 4.54 2.10 -2.86
CA TYR A 60 4.94 3.48 -3.11
C TYR A 60 3.73 4.43 -3.08
N GLY A 61 2.64 4.09 -3.76
CA GLY A 61 1.42 4.90 -3.70
C GLY A 61 0.69 4.82 -2.35
N LEU A 62 0.88 3.75 -1.56
CA LEU A 62 0.41 3.70 -0.18
C LEU A 62 1.16 4.67 0.75
N ILE A 63 2.45 4.91 0.51
CA ILE A 63 3.26 5.81 1.35
C ILE A 63 2.75 7.26 1.29
N ASP A 64 2.07 7.64 0.21
CA ASP A 64 1.40 8.94 0.11
C ASP A 64 0.27 9.10 1.14
N TYR A 65 -0.27 8.00 1.66
CA TYR A 65 -1.19 8.02 2.80
C TYR A 65 -0.37 8.12 4.08
N ASN A 66 -0.35 9.31 4.72
CA ASN A 66 0.39 9.50 5.97
C ASN A 66 0.01 8.46 7.05
N LEU A 67 -1.30 8.24 7.25
CA LEU A 67 -1.85 7.24 8.18
C LEU A 67 -2.91 6.37 7.48
N PHE A 68 -2.86 5.06 7.76
CA PHE A 68 -3.84 4.09 7.31
C PHE A 68 -4.45 3.34 8.50
N VAL A 69 -5.79 3.25 8.49
CA VAL A 69 -6.58 2.42 9.39
C VAL A 69 -7.24 1.31 8.60
N GLY A 70 -6.92 0.08 8.99
CA GLY A 70 -7.43 -1.13 8.36
C GLY A 70 -6.49 -2.31 8.60
N ASN A 71 -6.72 -3.39 7.86
CA ASN A 71 -5.84 -4.55 7.87
C ASN A 71 -5.10 -4.67 6.54
N ILE A 72 -3.81 -4.97 6.61
CA ILE A 72 -2.99 -5.38 5.47
C ILE A 72 -2.38 -6.74 5.83
N ASP A 73 -2.64 -7.74 5.01
CA ASP A 73 -2.10 -9.08 5.15
C ASP A 73 -1.35 -9.51 3.88
N TYR A 74 -0.25 -10.22 4.04
CA TYR A 74 0.58 -10.68 2.92
C TYR A 74 0.66 -12.20 2.89
N ASN A 75 0.15 -12.79 1.82
CA ASN A 75 0.30 -14.21 1.56
C ASN A 75 1.54 -14.46 0.70
N PHE A 76 2.64 -14.89 1.33
CA PHE A 76 3.92 -15.19 0.67
C PHE A 76 3.80 -16.31 -0.39
N ASP A 77 3.01 -17.34 -0.12
CA ASP A 77 2.88 -18.49 -1.02
C ASP A 77 2.23 -18.10 -2.35
N LYS A 78 1.22 -17.24 -2.28
CA LYS A 78 0.43 -16.80 -3.44
C LYS A 78 0.89 -15.47 -4.01
N ASN A 79 1.78 -14.75 -3.31
CA ASN A 79 2.16 -13.37 -3.61
C ASN A 79 0.94 -12.46 -3.81
N ILE A 80 0.03 -12.49 -2.83
CA ILE A 80 -1.19 -11.68 -2.80
C ILE A 80 -1.18 -10.82 -1.54
N ILE A 81 -1.36 -9.51 -1.73
CA ILE A 81 -1.63 -8.57 -0.65
C ILE A 81 -3.15 -8.46 -0.49
N SER A 82 -3.64 -8.74 0.72
CA SER A 82 -5.04 -8.56 1.09
C SER A 82 -5.19 -7.30 1.94
N ILE A 83 -6.13 -6.44 1.59
CA ILE A 83 -6.30 -5.12 2.23
C ILE A 83 -7.76 -4.92 2.59
N GLU A 84 -8.00 -4.62 3.85
CA GLU A 84 -9.32 -4.26 4.37
C GLU A 84 -9.30 -2.80 4.86
N PRO A 85 -9.63 -1.83 4.00
CA PRO A 85 -9.79 -0.44 4.45
C PRO A 85 -11.04 -0.31 5.32
N LEU A 86 -11.02 0.61 6.29
CA LEU A 86 -12.17 0.87 7.15
C LEU A 86 -13.30 1.64 6.42
N ILE A 87 -12.97 2.48 5.45
CA ILE A 87 -13.91 3.43 4.84
C ILE A 87 -14.01 3.31 3.32
N LYS A 88 -15.16 3.72 2.76
CA LYS A 88 -15.44 3.72 1.30
C LYS A 88 -14.46 4.54 0.50
N ASP A 89 -14.13 5.75 0.94
CA ASP A 89 -13.25 6.65 0.16
C ASP A 89 -11.87 6.03 -0.02
N LEU A 90 -11.32 5.47 1.05
CA LEU A 90 -10.06 4.73 1.00
C LEU A 90 -10.16 3.48 0.13
N TYR A 91 -11.30 2.79 0.10
CA TYR A 91 -11.51 1.70 -0.85
C TYR A 91 -11.42 2.17 -2.31
N TYR A 92 -12.06 3.29 -2.66
CA TYR A 92 -12.02 3.81 -4.04
C TYR A 92 -10.63 4.28 -4.46
N ASP A 93 -9.92 4.91 -3.53
CA ASP A 93 -8.51 5.28 -3.66
C ASP A 93 -7.62 4.06 -3.96
N LEU A 94 -7.66 3.05 -3.09
CA LEU A 94 -6.89 1.82 -3.27
C LEU A 94 -7.28 1.05 -4.53
N LYS A 95 -8.58 1.03 -4.85
CA LYS A 95 -9.10 0.46 -6.10
C LYS A 95 -8.44 1.15 -7.30
N SER A 96 -8.43 2.48 -7.32
CA SER A 96 -7.90 3.26 -8.44
C SER A 96 -6.40 3.01 -8.62
N LEU A 97 -5.69 2.92 -7.50
CA LEU A 97 -4.27 2.55 -7.48
C LEU A 97 -4.05 1.13 -8.01
N VAL A 98 -4.82 0.13 -7.58
CA VAL A 98 -4.70 -1.25 -8.07
C VAL A 98 -5.01 -1.36 -9.56
N ILE A 99 -6.05 -0.67 -10.05
CA ILE A 99 -6.43 -0.66 -11.47
C ILE A 99 -5.34 0.00 -12.33
N SER A 100 -4.61 0.98 -11.79
CA SER A 100 -3.49 1.62 -12.48
C SER A 100 -2.31 0.65 -12.70
N ILE A 101 -2.11 -0.31 -11.79
CA ILE A 101 -1.01 -1.30 -11.80
C ILE A 101 -1.40 -2.55 -12.61
N ASP A 102 -2.62 -3.07 -12.40
CA ASP A 102 -3.12 -4.27 -13.07
C ASP A 102 -4.51 -4.04 -13.67
N LYS A 103 -4.57 -4.03 -15.00
CA LYS A 103 -5.81 -3.87 -15.77
C LYS A 103 -6.72 -5.11 -15.71
N ASN A 104 -6.19 -6.27 -15.31
CA ASN A 104 -6.97 -7.51 -15.20
C ASN A 104 -7.53 -7.67 -13.80
N TYR A 105 -8.69 -7.05 -13.54
CA TYR A 105 -9.37 -7.11 -12.25
C TYR A 105 -10.78 -7.67 -12.34
N LYS A 106 -11.25 -8.23 -11.23
CA LYS A 106 -12.66 -8.57 -11.00
C LYS A 106 -13.17 -7.72 -9.84
N GLU A 107 -14.27 -7.03 -10.05
CA GLU A 107 -14.92 -6.20 -9.04
C GLU A 107 -16.31 -6.75 -8.72
N GLU A 108 -16.67 -6.73 -7.46
CA GLU A 108 -18.03 -6.94 -6.98
C GLU A 108 -18.38 -5.81 -6.01
N LYS A 109 -19.38 -5.02 -6.39
CA LYS A 109 -19.88 -3.91 -5.58
C LYS A 109 -21.33 -4.18 -5.21
N LYS A 110 -21.56 -4.56 -3.96
CA LYS A 110 -22.91 -4.80 -3.43
C LYS A 110 -23.09 -4.06 -2.13
N ASP A 111 -24.29 -3.58 -1.89
CA ASP A 111 -24.69 -3.16 -0.56
C ASP A 111 -25.48 -4.31 0.06
N ILE A 112 -25.07 -4.75 1.25
CA ILE A 112 -25.78 -5.78 2.01
C ILE A 112 -26.83 -5.08 2.87
N GLU A 113 -28.06 -5.54 2.77
CA GLU A 113 -29.14 -5.07 3.64
C GLU A 113 -29.11 -5.82 4.98
N LEU A 114 -28.79 -5.11 6.06
CA LEU A 114 -28.89 -5.61 7.43
C LEU A 114 -29.95 -4.81 8.16
N TYR A 115 -31.12 -5.42 8.39
CA TYR A 115 -32.24 -4.85 9.17
C TYR A 115 -32.62 -3.41 8.77
N GLY A 116 -32.75 -3.16 7.45
CA GLY A 116 -33.12 -1.86 6.87
C GLY A 116 -31.95 -0.91 6.62
N LEU A 117 -30.73 -1.27 7.00
CA LEU A 117 -29.51 -0.54 6.68
C LEU A 117 -28.84 -1.16 5.45
N LYS A 118 -28.57 -0.34 4.43
CA LYS A 118 -27.76 -0.74 3.26
C LYS A 118 -26.30 -0.44 3.54
N LEU A 119 -25.52 -1.46 3.87
CA LEU A 119 -24.12 -1.32 4.24
C LEU A 119 -23.19 -1.74 3.09
N PRO A 120 -22.06 -1.05 2.89
CA PRO A 120 -21.17 -1.37 1.79
C PRO A 120 -20.48 -2.72 1.96
N TYR A 121 -20.51 -3.53 0.91
CA TYR A 121 -19.69 -4.72 0.78
C TYR A 121 -19.03 -4.72 -0.60
N TYR A 122 -17.82 -4.15 -0.67
CA TYR A 122 -17.11 -3.96 -1.94
C TYR A 122 -15.87 -4.82 -1.97
N GLN A 123 -15.60 -5.46 -3.09
CA GLN A 123 -14.37 -6.21 -3.26
C GLN A 123 -13.80 -6.07 -4.66
N ILE A 124 -12.49 -5.98 -4.75
CA ILE A 124 -11.74 -6.03 -6.01
C ILE A 124 -10.60 -7.04 -5.87
N LYS A 125 -10.41 -7.85 -6.90
CA LYS A 125 -9.37 -8.87 -6.96
C LYS A 125 -8.59 -8.79 -8.26
N THR A 126 -7.27 -8.77 -8.15
CA THR A 126 -6.32 -8.92 -9.27
C THR A 126 -5.43 -10.14 -9.04
N LYS A 127 -4.37 -10.28 -9.83
CA LYS A 127 -3.38 -11.35 -9.63
C LYS A 127 -2.62 -11.18 -8.30
N ASN A 128 -2.35 -9.94 -7.88
CA ASN A 128 -1.47 -9.63 -6.75
C ASN A 128 -2.17 -8.92 -5.60
N PHE A 129 -3.39 -8.43 -5.80
CA PHE A 129 -4.11 -7.63 -4.81
C PHE A 129 -5.52 -8.16 -4.59
N TYR A 130 -5.96 -8.14 -3.34
CA TYR A 130 -7.34 -8.36 -2.95
C TYR A 130 -7.74 -7.27 -1.97
N ILE A 131 -8.63 -6.36 -2.38
CA ILE A 131 -9.13 -5.30 -1.50
C ILE A 131 -10.58 -5.62 -1.19
N LYS A 132 -10.94 -5.59 0.10
CA LYS A 132 -12.28 -5.90 0.58
C LYS A 132 -12.72 -4.88 1.63
N LEU A 133 -13.80 -4.16 1.34
CA LEU A 133 -14.47 -3.30 2.30
C LEU A 133 -15.65 -4.06 2.92
N THR A 134 -15.65 -4.19 4.23
CA THR A 134 -16.78 -4.74 5.00
C THR A 134 -17.20 -3.79 6.11
N PRO A 135 -18.48 -3.85 6.54
CA PRO A 135 -18.92 -3.04 7.66
C PRO A 135 -18.20 -3.45 8.95
N LYS A 136 -17.50 -2.50 9.58
CA LYS A 136 -16.66 -2.78 10.75
C LYS A 136 -16.72 -1.64 11.78
N ILE A 137 -16.76 -2.03 13.04
CA ILE A 137 -16.67 -1.13 14.19
C ILE A 137 -15.34 -1.38 14.87
N LEU A 138 -14.52 -0.35 15.01
CA LEU A 138 -13.24 -0.41 15.72
C LEU A 138 -13.37 0.30 17.05
N ILE A 139 -13.10 -0.43 18.13
CA ILE A 139 -13.10 0.12 19.48
C ILE A 139 -11.65 0.40 19.88
N SER A 140 -11.36 1.64 20.26
CA SER A 140 -10.01 2.04 20.65
C SER A 140 -10.02 3.11 21.72
N ASP A 141 -9.03 3.05 22.60
CA ASP A 141 -8.75 4.12 23.55
C ASP A 141 -8.11 5.31 22.82
N LEU A 142 -8.92 6.33 22.51
CA LEU A 142 -8.47 7.49 21.74
C LEU A 142 -7.46 8.34 22.54
N SER A 143 -7.43 8.21 23.87
CA SER A 143 -6.49 8.98 24.72
C SER A 143 -5.03 8.55 24.56
N LYS A 144 -4.79 7.34 24.01
CA LYS A 144 -3.45 6.82 23.71
C LYS A 144 -2.92 7.26 22.34
N ILE A 145 -3.75 7.90 21.52
CA ILE A 145 -3.38 8.37 20.19
C ILE A 145 -2.86 9.80 20.29
N ASN A 146 -1.73 10.10 19.64
CA ASN A 146 -1.21 11.47 19.59
C ASN A 146 -2.24 12.43 18.98
N HIS A 147 -2.31 13.66 19.48
CA HIS A 147 -3.26 14.68 19.03
C HIS A 147 -3.18 14.94 17.51
N ASN A 148 -1.98 14.97 16.94
CA ASN A 148 -1.80 15.16 15.49
C ASN A 148 -2.42 14.01 14.68
N ASP A 149 -2.19 12.77 15.10
CA ASP A 149 -2.75 11.59 14.47
C ASP A 149 -4.27 11.56 14.63
N LEU A 150 -4.78 11.86 15.82
CA LEU A 150 -6.21 11.89 16.08
C LEU A 150 -6.92 12.94 15.23
N ASN A 151 -6.33 14.12 15.08
CA ASN A 151 -6.85 15.17 14.21
C ASN A 151 -6.86 14.71 12.74
N TYR A 152 -5.77 14.12 12.26
CA TYR A 152 -5.74 13.55 10.91
C TYR A 152 -6.83 12.48 10.73
N LEU A 153 -6.97 11.56 11.69
CA LEU A 153 -7.98 10.51 11.65
C LEU A 153 -9.40 11.10 11.61
N ARG A 154 -9.69 12.14 12.41
CA ARG A 154 -11.00 12.83 12.41
C ARG A 154 -11.33 13.47 11.05
N THR A 155 -10.36 13.82 10.22
CA THR A 155 -10.63 14.37 8.87
C THR A 155 -11.04 13.33 7.83
N ARG A 156 -10.76 12.04 8.07
CA ARG A 156 -10.97 10.97 7.09
C ARG A 156 -11.92 9.87 7.56
N TYR A 157 -11.93 9.59 8.85
CA TYR A 157 -12.68 8.50 9.45
C TYR A 157 -13.83 9.03 10.29
N PHE A 158 -14.91 8.25 10.37
CA PHE A 158 -15.99 8.57 11.27
C PHE A 158 -15.65 8.11 12.68
N ILE A 159 -15.32 9.06 13.55
CA ILE A 159 -14.87 8.81 14.93
C ILE A 159 -15.92 9.34 15.90
N PHE A 160 -16.36 8.50 16.83
CA PHE A 160 -17.11 8.92 18.01
C PHE A 160 -16.19 9.02 19.20
N SER A 161 -15.96 10.25 19.64
CA SER A 161 -15.29 10.51 20.91
C SER A 161 -16.28 10.82 22.03
N GLU A 162 -15.80 10.85 23.27
CA GLU A 162 -16.64 11.22 24.42
C GLU A 162 -17.29 12.61 24.26
N GLU A 163 -16.61 13.55 23.59
CA GLU A 163 -17.09 14.91 23.34
C GLU A 163 -18.30 14.96 22.39
N ASP A 164 -18.41 13.98 21.49
CA ASP A 164 -19.44 13.92 20.46
C ASP A 164 -20.70 13.17 20.92
N TYR A 165 -20.66 12.55 22.10
CA TYR A 165 -21.72 11.68 22.57
C TYR A 165 -22.94 12.46 23.05
N LYS A 166 -24.05 12.25 22.35
CA LYS A 166 -25.38 12.76 22.72
C LYS A 166 -26.34 11.58 22.80
N PRO A 167 -26.86 11.22 24.00
CA PRO A 167 -27.66 10.00 24.19
C PRO A 167 -28.84 9.86 23.23
N TYR A 168 -29.53 10.97 22.96
CA TYR A 168 -30.78 10.99 22.18
C TYR A 168 -30.56 10.79 20.67
N ASP A 169 -29.37 11.14 20.15
CA ASP A 169 -29.05 11.04 18.71
C ASP A 169 -27.99 9.99 18.39
N PHE A 170 -27.35 9.38 19.41
CA PHE A 170 -26.22 8.48 19.24
C PHE A 170 -26.52 7.35 18.25
N ASN A 171 -27.61 6.60 18.46
CA ASN A 171 -27.97 5.48 17.58
C ASN A 171 -28.11 5.92 16.13
N LYS A 172 -28.81 7.02 15.88
CA LYS A 172 -29.02 7.55 14.53
C LYS A 172 -27.70 7.94 13.87
N ASN A 173 -26.86 8.70 14.57
CA ASN A 173 -25.58 9.17 14.04
C ASN A 173 -24.61 8.00 13.82
N PHE A 174 -24.60 7.03 14.73
CA PHE A 174 -23.76 5.83 14.64
C PHE A 174 -24.13 4.97 13.42
N LEU A 175 -25.42 4.69 13.24
CA LEU A 175 -25.90 3.91 12.10
C LEU A 175 -25.70 4.63 10.77
N ASN A 176 -25.90 5.95 10.73
CA ASN A 176 -25.58 6.75 9.54
C ASN A 176 -24.09 6.72 9.22
N GLY A 177 -23.21 6.82 10.23
CA GLY A 177 -21.77 6.65 10.08
C GLY A 177 -21.40 5.33 9.41
N LEU A 178 -21.94 4.23 9.92
CA LEU A 178 -21.69 2.89 9.38
C LEU A 178 -22.21 2.76 7.93
N LYS A 179 -23.38 3.34 7.64
CA LYS A 179 -23.97 3.35 6.29
C LYS A 179 -23.13 4.17 5.31
N ASP A 180 -22.75 5.38 5.68
CA ASP A 180 -22.16 6.36 4.77
C ASP A 180 -20.67 6.09 4.57
N TYR A 181 -19.93 5.83 5.65
CA TYR A 181 -18.49 5.59 5.62
C TYR A 181 -18.13 4.11 5.45
N GLY A 182 -18.98 3.19 5.90
CA GLY A 182 -18.70 1.75 5.94
C GLY A 182 -18.10 1.28 7.25
N GLY A 183 -17.35 2.13 7.96
CA GLY A 183 -16.76 1.78 9.24
C GLY A 183 -16.72 2.94 10.21
N VAL A 184 -16.76 2.62 11.51
CA VAL A 184 -16.81 3.59 12.61
C VAL A 184 -15.73 3.27 13.63
N VAL A 185 -15.01 4.31 14.08
CA VAL A 185 -14.10 4.22 15.23
C VAL A 185 -14.84 4.75 16.46
N LEU A 186 -14.91 3.95 17.51
CA LEU A 186 -15.58 4.27 18.77
C LEU A 186 -14.55 4.36 19.89
N ASP A 187 -14.59 5.45 20.65
CA ASP A 187 -13.83 5.57 21.89
C ASP A 187 -14.25 4.51 22.91
N GLU A 188 -13.28 3.79 23.48
CA GLU A 188 -13.52 2.79 24.51
C GLU A 188 -14.32 3.35 25.71
N LYS A 189 -14.13 4.63 26.04
CA LYS A 189 -14.88 5.29 27.13
C LYS A 189 -16.39 5.35 26.90
N LEU A 190 -16.84 5.23 25.65
CA LEU A 190 -18.26 5.27 25.31
C LEU A 190 -18.98 3.95 25.58
N ILE A 191 -18.26 2.83 25.72
CA ILE A 191 -18.87 1.51 25.91
C ILE A 191 -19.76 1.47 27.16
N SER A 192 -19.36 2.18 28.23
CA SER A 192 -20.11 2.25 29.47
C SER A 192 -21.29 3.23 29.44
N LYS A 193 -21.47 4.01 28.36
CA LYS A 193 -22.56 4.99 28.25
C LYS A 193 -23.87 4.29 27.86
N PRO A 194 -25.03 4.85 28.23
CA PRO A 194 -26.33 4.32 27.85
C PRO A 194 -26.47 4.16 26.33
N ALA A 195 -27.25 3.15 25.89
CA ALA A 195 -27.49 2.81 24.49
C ALA A 195 -26.29 2.29 23.68
N VAL A 196 -25.03 2.53 24.09
CA VAL A 196 -23.85 2.10 23.34
C VAL A 196 -23.66 0.59 23.37
N ALA A 197 -23.53 -0.02 24.55
CA ALA A 197 -23.36 -1.46 24.67
C ALA A 197 -24.52 -2.27 24.03
N PRO A 198 -25.81 -1.95 24.29
CA PRO A 198 -26.93 -2.65 23.63
C PRO A 198 -26.89 -2.55 22.10
N LEU A 199 -26.49 -1.40 21.55
CA LEU A 199 -26.35 -1.22 20.11
C LEU A 199 -25.23 -2.11 19.57
N LEU A 200 -24.05 -2.11 20.20
CA LEU A 200 -22.91 -2.94 19.78
C LEU A 200 -23.24 -4.43 19.82
N ASP A 201 -23.92 -4.89 20.88
CA ASP A 201 -24.35 -6.29 21.00
C ASP A 201 -25.35 -6.66 19.91
N THR A 202 -26.28 -5.76 19.60
CA THR A 202 -27.24 -5.93 18.50
C THR A 202 -26.52 -6.03 17.16
N LEU A 203 -25.60 -5.11 16.86
CA LEU A 203 -24.85 -5.10 15.59
C LEU A 203 -23.93 -6.31 15.45
N LYS A 204 -23.31 -6.75 16.55
CA LYS A 204 -22.51 -7.98 16.59
C LYS A 204 -23.38 -9.22 16.34
N GLY A 205 -24.57 -9.28 16.94
CA GLY A 205 -25.56 -10.33 16.67
C GLY A 205 -26.03 -10.36 15.22
N MET A 206 -26.02 -9.21 14.54
CA MET A 206 -26.33 -9.08 13.11
C MET A 206 -25.15 -9.41 12.18
N GLY A 207 -24.00 -9.79 12.72
CA GLY A 207 -22.81 -10.18 11.94
C GLY A 207 -21.89 -9.02 11.55
N ILE A 208 -22.09 -7.82 12.11
CA ILE A 208 -21.13 -6.72 11.94
C ILE A 208 -19.89 -7.02 12.78
N THR A 209 -18.72 -6.86 12.17
CA THR A 209 -17.44 -7.13 12.85
C THR A 209 -17.13 -6.00 13.83
N VAL A 210 -16.92 -6.35 15.10
CA VAL A 210 -16.48 -5.45 16.16
C VAL A 210 -15.09 -5.88 16.60
N GLU A 211 -14.08 -5.09 16.23
CA GLU A 211 -12.68 -5.36 16.61
C GLU A 211 -12.23 -4.37 17.68
N LYS A 212 -11.44 -4.87 18.62
CA LYS A 212 -10.76 -4.04 19.62
C LYS A 212 -9.36 -3.74 19.15
N ASN A 213 -8.89 -2.54 19.49
CA ASN A 213 -7.60 -1.97 19.14
C ASN A 213 -7.51 -1.54 17.68
N LEU A 214 -7.45 -0.23 17.48
CA LEU A 214 -7.18 0.36 16.18
C LEU A 214 -5.74 0.03 15.76
N LYS A 215 -5.58 -0.66 14.63
CA LYS A 215 -4.27 -0.75 13.97
C LYS A 215 -4.08 0.49 13.10
N ILE A 216 -3.22 1.39 13.56
CA ILE A 216 -2.76 2.54 12.76
C ILE A 216 -1.42 2.16 12.15
N ILE A 217 -1.34 2.16 10.82
CA ILE A 217 -0.08 2.02 10.09
C ILE A 217 0.38 3.43 9.73
N ARG A 218 1.55 3.84 10.23
CA ARG A 218 2.21 5.10 9.84
C ARG A 218 3.19 4.79 8.72
N PHE A 219 3.04 5.44 7.56
CA PHE A 219 3.94 5.23 6.43
C PHE A 219 5.09 6.24 6.36
N LYS A 220 4.93 7.43 6.96
CA LYS A 220 6.03 8.36 7.19
C LYS A 220 6.62 8.12 8.57
N GLY A 221 7.92 7.81 8.58
CA GLY A 221 8.73 7.82 9.79
C GLY A 221 8.95 9.25 10.25
N GLU A 222 8.53 9.53 11.48
CA GLU A 222 9.34 10.33 12.41
C GLU A 222 9.99 9.35 13.38
#